data_AF-A0AAU3XLC0-F1
#
_entry.id   AF-A0AAU3XLC0-F1
#
_cell.length_a   1.000
_cell.length_b   1.000
_cell.length_c   1.000
_cell.angle_alpha   90.00
_cell.angle_beta   90.00
_cell.angle_gamma   90.00
#
_symmetry.space_group_name_H-M   'P 1'
#
loop_
_entity.id
_entity.type
_entity.pdbx_description
1 polymer ?
#
loop_
_entity_poly.entity_id
_entity_poly.type
_entity_poly.pdbx_seq_one_letter_code
_entity_poly.pdbx_strand_id
1 'polypeptide(L)'
;MHIRLAGEGYGTDDQRALVYEAGRVMAAAVEDARVGEVDGNEFGGGEAVVFAYGPDADALFKVMEPALRRLPLRPVYVVLRRGGDDNGSRVEL
;
A
#
# COMPACT_ATOMS: atom_id res chain seq x y z
N MET A 1 -2.82 2.64 -1.15
CA MET A 1 -3.20 1.21 -1.14
C MET A 1 -3.95 0.91 0.14
N HIS A 2 -4.88 -0.04 0.13
CA HIS A 2 -5.87 -0.28 1.17
C HIS A 2 -5.86 -1.75 1.59
N ILE A 3 -5.83 -2.00 2.90
CA ILE A 3 -5.68 -3.34 3.49
C ILE A 3 -6.72 -3.51 4.60
N ARG A 4 -7.63 -4.49 4.46
CA ARG A 4 -8.62 -4.78 5.50
C ARG A 4 -7.96 -5.42 6.72
N LEU A 5 -8.32 -4.93 7.89
CA LEU A 5 -7.91 -5.41 9.22
C LEU A 5 -9.08 -6.06 9.96
N ALA A 6 -8.82 -6.66 11.12
CA ALA A 6 -9.89 -7.19 11.97
C ALA A 6 -10.58 -6.07 12.75
N GLY A 7 -11.90 -6.24 12.97
CA GLY A 7 -12.73 -5.26 13.70
C GLY A 7 -12.96 -3.96 12.93
N GLU A 8 -13.43 -2.94 13.63
CA GLU A 8 -13.74 -1.60 13.09
C GLU A 8 -12.75 -0.52 13.55
N GLY A 9 -11.73 -0.91 14.30
CA GLY A 9 -10.70 -0.02 14.85
C GLY A 9 -9.39 -0.05 14.05
N TYR A 10 -8.27 -0.16 14.75
CA TYR A 10 -6.91 -0.13 14.18
C TYR A 10 -6.35 -1.51 13.80
N GLY A 11 -7.19 -2.56 13.80
CA GLY A 11 -6.73 -3.94 13.73
C GLY A 11 -6.01 -4.41 15.00
N THR A 12 -5.54 -5.66 14.96
CA THR A 12 -4.68 -6.22 16.03
C THR A 12 -3.24 -5.73 15.90
N ASP A 13 -2.46 -5.88 16.97
CA ASP A 13 -1.05 -5.50 16.99
C ASP A 13 -0.24 -6.28 15.93
N ASP A 14 -0.51 -7.57 15.78
CA ASP A 14 0.09 -8.43 14.75
C ASP A 14 -0.24 -7.94 13.34
N GLN A 15 -1.49 -7.54 13.10
CA GLN A 15 -1.89 -6.99 11.80
C GLN A 15 -1.17 -5.67 11.49
N ARG A 16 -1.02 -4.78 12.49
CA ARG A 16 -0.26 -3.54 12.29
C ARG A 16 1.22 -3.83 12.04
N ALA A 17 1.81 -4.79 12.75
CA ALA A 17 3.19 -5.22 12.53
C ALA A 17 3.42 -5.72 11.10
N LEU A 18 2.50 -6.53 10.56
CA LEU A 18 2.55 -6.99 9.16
C LEU A 18 2.49 -5.83 8.16
N VAL A 19 1.61 -4.84 8.39
CA VAL A 19 1.51 -3.66 7.53
C VAL A 19 2.80 -2.83 7.57
N TYR A 20 3.38 -2.62 8.76
CA TYR A 20 4.65 -1.91 8.89
C TYR A 20 5.81 -2.65 8.21
N GLU A 21 5.86 -3.98 8.34
CA GLU A 21 6.87 -4.79 7.68
C GLU A 21 6.76 -4.68 6.16
N ALA A 22 5.55 -4.86 5.61
CA ALA A 22 5.31 -4.68 4.18
C ALA A 22 5.66 -3.26 3.72
N GLY A 23 5.29 -2.23 4.51
CA GLY A 23 5.65 -0.83 4.27
C GLY A 23 7.16 -0.62 4.13
N ARG A 24 7.96 -1.18 5.05
CA ARG A 24 9.43 -1.11 4.99
C ARG A 24 10.01 -1.83 3.77
N VAL A 25 9.50 -3.01 3.45
CA VAL A 25 9.93 -3.77 2.26
C VAL A 25 9.62 -2.99 0.97
N MET A 26 8.42 -2.39 0.88
CA MET A 26 8.05 -1.55 -0.25
C MET A 26 8.92 -0.29 -0.34
N ALA A 27 9.14 0.41 0.78
CA ALA A 27 9.96 1.62 0.81
C ALA A 27 11.38 1.35 0.29
N ALA A 28 12.02 0.28 0.77
CA ALA A 28 13.36 -0.10 0.32
C ALA A 28 13.40 -0.46 -1.18
N ALA A 29 12.41 -1.20 -1.67
CA ALA A 29 12.34 -1.57 -3.09
C ALA A 29 12.09 -0.35 -4.00
N VAL A 30 11.23 0.56 -3.56
CA VAL A 30 10.91 1.80 -4.29
C VAL A 30 12.10 2.75 -4.34
N GLU A 31 12.84 2.88 -3.23
CA GLU A 31 14.07 3.66 -3.15
C GLU A 31 15.17 3.10 -4.07
N ASP A 32 15.41 1.79 -4.03
CA ASP A 32 16.41 1.12 -4.89
C ASP A 32 16.09 1.29 -6.39
N ALA A 33 14.81 1.14 -6.75
CA ALA A 33 14.34 1.30 -8.12
C ALA A 33 14.26 2.77 -8.58
N ARG A 34 14.33 3.74 -7.66
CA ARG A 34 14.19 5.18 -7.92
C ARG A 34 12.90 5.56 -8.65
N VAL A 35 11.80 4.89 -8.31
CA VAL A 35 10.48 5.11 -8.95
C VAL A 35 9.54 5.98 -8.12
N GLY A 36 9.96 6.41 -6.93
CA GLY A 36 9.14 7.23 -6.03
C GLY A 36 9.54 7.08 -4.57
N GLU A 37 8.55 7.21 -3.69
CA GLU A 37 8.67 7.03 -2.25
C GLU A 37 7.40 6.41 -1.64
N VAL A 38 7.57 5.70 -0.51
CA VAL A 38 6.46 5.31 0.37
C VAL A 38 6.45 6.30 1.53
N ASP A 39 5.44 7.17 1.56
CA ASP A 39 5.35 8.33 2.46
C ASP A 39 4.92 7.94 3.87
N GLY A 40 4.04 6.93 3.98
CA GLY A 40 3.61 6.44 5.29
C GLY A 40 2.33 5.64 5.24
N ASN A 41 1.72 5.48 6.40
CA ASN A 41 0.49 4.73 6.55
C ASN A 41 -0.43 5.31 7.63
N GLU A 42 -1.72 5.07 7.46
CA GLU A 42 -2.79 5.39 8.41
C GLU A 42 -3.55 4.12 8.77
N PHE A 43 -4.07 4.08 10.00
CA PHE A 43 -4.92 2.99 10.49
C PHE A 43 -6.24 3.58 11.02
N GLY A 44 -7.35 2.91 10.74
CA GLY A 44 -8.66 3.30 11.26
C GLY A 44 -9.80 2.68 10.48
N GLY A 45 -10.99 2.64 11.08
CA GLY A 45 -12.19 2.10 10.41
C GLY A 45 -12.07 0.62 10.01
N GLY A 46 -11.17 -0.14 10.63
CA GLY A 46 -10.88 -1.52 10.27
C GLY A 46 -10.01 -1.66 9.02
N GLU A 47 -9.28 -0.61 8.62
CA GLU A 47 -8.42 -0.59 7.44
C GLU A 47 -7.04 0.02 7.76
N ALA A 48 -6.03 -0.39 7.00
CA ALA A 48 -4.78 0.33 6.86
C ALA A 48 -4.67 0.91 5.44
N VAL A 49 -4.30 2.19 5.36
CA VAL A 49 -4.01 2.86 4.09
C VAL A 49 -2.52 3.18 4.06
N VAL A 50 -1.80 2.73 3.03
CA VAL A 50 -0.39 3.10 2.80
C VAL A 50 -0.32 4.04 1.60
N PHE A 51 0.40 5.14 1.75
CA PHE A 51 0.56 6.19 0.75
C PHE A 51 1.94 6.09 0.10
N ALA A 52 1.96 6.22 -1.23
CA ALA A 52 3.18 6.20 -2.01
C ALA A 52 3.01 7.13 -3.22
N TYR A 53 4.08 7.82 -3.59
CA TYR A 53 4.09 8.83 -4.64
C TYR A 53 5.28 8.65 -5.56
N GLY A 54 5.11 8.96 -6.82
CA GLY A 54 6.15 8.85 -7.84
C GLY A 54 5.71 9.46 -9.15
N PRO A 55 6.64 9.70 -10.08
CA PRO A 55 6.32 10.28 -11.40
C PRO A 55 5.48 9.33 -12.28
N ASP A 56 5.50 8.03 -12.00
CA ASP A 56 4.75 7.01 -12.73
C ASP A 56 4.10 6.02 -11.74
N ALA A 57 2.76 6.08 -11.65
CA ALA A 57 1.98 5.25 -10.73
C ALA A 57 2.04 3.75 -11.07
N ASP A 58 2.19 3.40 -12.35
CA ASP A 58 2.29 2.00 -12.79
C ASP A 58 3.68 1.43 -12.45
N ALA A 59 4.74 2.19 -12.71
CA ALA A 59 6.10 1.80 -12.33
C ALA A 59 6.23 1.64 -10.81
N LEU A 60 5.68 2.58 -10.05
CA LEU A 60 5.64 2.52 -8.59
C LEU A 60 4.88 1.29 -8.09
N PHE A 61 3.67 1.05 -8.62
CA PHE A 61 2.88 -0.12 -8.24
C PHE A 61 3.57 -1.43 -8.56
N LYS A 62 4.17 -1.56 -9.75
CA LYS A 62 4.89 -2.76 -10.18
C LYS A 62 6.01 -3.16 -9.20
N VAL A 63 6.69 -2.17 -8.62
CA VAL A 63 7.74 -2.41 -7.61
C VAL A 63 7.15 -2.83 -6.26
N MET A 64 6.02 -2.26 -5.85
CA MET A 64 5.38 -2.55 -4.56
C MET A 64 4.53 -3.83 -4.55
N GLU A 65 3.95 -4.22 -5.69
CA GLU A 65 3.00 -5.33 -5.82
C GLU A 65 3.51 -6.65 -5.20
N PRO A 66 4.78 -7.07 -5.38
CA PRO A 66 5.27 -8.32 -4.78
C PRO A 66 5.25 -8.33 -3.24
N ALA A 67 5.42 -7.17 -2.59
CA ALA A 67 5.34 -7.08 -1.13
C ALA A 67 3.87 -7.13 -0.67
N LEU A 68 2.98 -6.44 -1.39
CA LEU A 68 1.55 -6.45 -1.12
C LEU A 68 0.93 -7.84 -1.26
N ARG A 69 1.27 -8.58 -2.33
CA ARG A 69 0.74 -9.94 -2.55
C ARG A 69 1.13 -10.93 -1.46
N ARG A 70 2.28 -10.72 -0.81
CA ARG A 70 2.79 -11.57 0.30
C ARG A 70 2.08 -11.33 1.63
N LEU A 71 1.38 -10.22 1.80
CA LEU A 71 0.60 -9.99 3.02
C LEU A 71 -0.46 -11.11 3.17
N PRO A 72 -0.64 -11.70 4.36
CA PRO A 72 -1.73 -12.64 4.63
C PRO A 72 -3.06 -11.94 4.94
N LEU A 73 -3.13 -10.62 4.78
CA LEU A 73 -4.32 -9.81 5.03
C LEU A 73 -5.13 -9.69 3.74
N ARG A 74 -6.46 -9.85 3.83
CA ARG A 74 -7.39 -9.68 2.70
C ARG A 74 -8.72 -9.10 3.17
N PRO A 75 -9.44 -8.37 2.30
CA PRO A 75 -9.04 -7.92 0.95
C PRO A 75 -7.91 -6.86 0.97
N VAL A 76 -7.18 -6.77 -0.15
CA VAL A 76 -6.20 -5.71 -0.43
C VAL A 76 -6.48 -5.14 -1.81
N TYR A 77 -6.52 -3.81 -1.91
CA TYR A 77 -6.65 -3.14 -3.21
C TYR A 77 -5.75 -1.90 -3.30
N VAL A 78 -5.41 -1.51 -4.52
CA VAL A 78 -4.60 -0.33 -4.81
C VAL A 78 -5.41 0.62 -5.68
N VAL A 79 -5.34 1.92 -5.37
CA VAL A 79 -5.87 2.98 -6.22
C VAL A 79 -4.69 3.69 -6.87
N LEU A 80 -4.57 3.55 -8.19
CA LEU A 80 -3.54 4.19 -9.00
C LEU A 80 -4.07 5.51 -9.54
N ARG A 81 -3.50 6.63 -9.12
CA ARG A 81 -3.83 7.97 -9.63
C ARG A 81 -2.71 8.41 -10.57
N ARG A 82 -3.03 8.51 -11.87
CA ARG A 82 -2.12 9.02 -12.90
C ARG A 82 -2.36 10.51 -13.08
N GLY A 83 -1.32 11.28 -13.35
CA GLY A 83 -1.44 12.73 -13.50
C GLY A 83 -2.53 13.11 -14.53
N GLY A 84 -3.46 13.96 -14.12
CA GLY A 84 -4.60 14.42 -14.95
C GLY A 84 -5.89 13.60 -14.83
N ASP A 85 -5.90 12.52 -14.03
CA ASP A 85 -7.04 11.63 -13.90
C ASP A 85 -7.51 11.55 -12.43
N ASP A 86 -8.48 12.39 -12.06
CA ASP A 86 -8.94 12.56 -10.68
C ASP A 86 -9.60 11.29 -10.10
N ASN A 87 -10.07 10.38 -10.97
CA ASN A 87 -10.87 9.23 -10.54
C ASN A 87 -10.02 8.03 -10.11
N GLY A 88 -8.74 7.97 -10.51
CA GLY A 88 -7.86 6.83 -10.29
C GLY A 88 -8.40 5.49 -10.84
N SER A 89 -7.58 4.45 -10.79
CA SER A 89 -7.98 3.09 -11.18
C SER A 89 -7.73 2.10 -10.05
N ARG A 90 -8.70 1.22 -9.78
CA ARG A 90 -8.63 0.24 -8.68
C ARG A 90 -8.13 -1.10 -9.18
N VAL A 91 -7.15 -1.66 -8.47
CA VAL A 91 -6.57 -2.99 -8.71
C VAL A 91 -6.76 -3.86 -7.46
N GLU A 92 -7.36 -5.03 -7.60
CA GLU A 92 -7.52 -6.04 -6.53
C GLU A 92 -6.31 -7.00 -6.52
N LEU A 93 -5.87 -7.47 -5.33
CA LEU A 93 -4.65 -8.26 -5.14
C LEU A 93 -4.82 -9.66 -4.52
#